data_AF-A0AA47BV36-F1
#
_entry.id   AF-A0AA47BV36-F1
#
_cell.length_a   1.000
_cell.length_b   1.000
_cell.length_c   1.000
_cell.angle_alpha   90.00
_cell.angle_beta   90.00
_cell.angle_gamma   90.00
#
_symmetry.space_group_name_H-M   'P 1'
#
loop_
_entity.id
_entity.type
_entity.pdbx_description
1 polymer ?
#
loop_
_entity_poly.entity_id
_entity_poly.type
_entity_poly.pdbx_seq_one_letter_code
_entity_poly.pdbx_strand_id
1 'polypeptide(L)'
;MEPTLSTIENFVSCDGHTSARNKNKKYEVETVSLIDLLQANNAPYEIDYLSVDTEGSELEILSAFDFSMYNIRIITVEHNYTANREKIHKLLSNHGFKRVFEEYSYFEDWYVQGGILSSEKAL
;
A
#
# COMPACT_ATOMS: atom_id res chain seq x y z
N MET A 1 -17.82 16.77 2.30
CA MET A 1 -17.11 15.50 2.04
C MET A 1 -16.77 14.92 3.40
N GLU A 2 -17.05 13.64 3.63
CA GLU A 2 -16.29 12.89 4.65
C GLU A 2 -14.82 13.00 4.20
N PRO A 3 -13.94 13.72 4.93
CA PRO A 3 -12.58 14.00 4.47
C PRO A 3 -11.79 12.74 4.14
N THR A 4 -12.18 11.62 4.76
CA THR A 4 -11.61 10.29 4.54
C THR A 4 -11.75 9.79 3.10
N LEU A 5 -12.75 10.23 2.34
CA LEU A 5 -12.97 9.75 0.96
C LEU A 5 -12.25 10.58 -0.12
N SER A 6 -11.23 11.34 0.26
CA SER A 6 -10.45 12.19 -0.66
C SER A 6 -9.52 11.32 -1.51
N THR A 7 -9.33 11.66 -2.79
CA THR A 7 -8.41 10.92 -3.67
C THR A 7 -7.83 11.82 -4.75
N ILE A 8 -6.82 11.33 -5.48
CA ILE A 8 -6.25 11.99 -6.66
C ILE A 8 -7.22 11.84 -7.84
N GLU A 9 -7.30 12.86 -8.71
CA GLU A 9 -8.26 12.93 -9.81
C GLU A 9 -8.35 11.65 -10.67
N ASN A 10 -7.21 11.01 -10.92
CA ASN A 10 -7.13 9.78 -11.72
C ASN A 10 -7.79 8.56 -11.06
N PHE A 11 -7.98 8.55 -9.73
CA PHE A 11 -8.54 7.41 -8.99
C PHE A 11 -9.99 7.62 -8.53
N VAL A 12 -10.61 8.75 -8.88
CA VAL A 12 -11.98 9.11 -8.47
C VAL A 12 -13.00 7.99 -8.74
N SER A 13 -12.80 7.22 -9.81
CA SER A 13 -13.72 6.17 -10.26
C SER A 13 -13.22 4.74 -10.05
N CYS A 14 -12.14 4.55 -9.29
CA CYS A 14 -11.49 3.25 -9.14
C CYS A 14 -12.15 2.35 -8.08
N ASP A 15 -13.04 2.90 -7.25
CA ASP A 15 -13.68 2.20 -6.14
C ASP A 15 -15.17 2.58 -5.97
N GLY A 16 -15.77 2.07 -4.88
CA GLY A 16 -17.18 2.30 -4.52
C GLY A 16 -17.54 3.75 -4.13
N HIS A 17 -16.59 4.68 -4.07
CA HIS A 17 -16.80 6.04 -3.55
C HIS A 17 -17.00 7.11 -4.63
N THR A 18 -17.07 6.70 -5.91
CA THR A 18 -17.26 7.60 -7.07
C THR A 18 -18.35 8.65 -6.87
N SER A 19 -19.55 8.25 -6.43
CA SER A 19 -20.69 9.17 -6.26
C SER A 19 -20.45 10.21 -5.16
N ALA A 20 -19.72 9.84 -4.11
CA ALA A 20 -19.35 10.76 -3.05
C ALA A 20 -18.34 11.79 -3.56
N ARG A 21 -17.36 11.38 -4.38
CA ARG A 21 -16.25 12.21 -4.89
C ARG A 21 -16.67 13.19 -5.99
N ASN A 22 -17.60 12.82 -6.88
CA ASN A 22 -18.03 13.63 -8.03
C ASN A 22 -18.67 14.99 -7.69
N LYS A 23 -19.02 15.25 -6.43
CA LYS A 23 -19.67 16.49 -5.99
C LYS A 23 -18.75 17.45 -5.23
N ASN A 24 -17.44 17.19 -5.18
CA ASN A 24 -16.52 17.90 -4.29
C ASN A 24 -15.54 18.84 -5.00
N LYS A 25 -14.90 19.65 -4.16
CA LYS A 25 -13.85 20.60 -4.52
C LYS A 25 -12.59 19.86 -4.98
N LYS A 26 -12.02 20.31 -6.08
CA LYS A 26 -10.68 19.92 -6.55
C LYS A 26 -9.70 21.04 -6.25
N TYR A 27 -8.47 20.69 -5.91
CA TYR A 27 -7.36 21.61 -5.74
C TYR A 27 -6.06 20.86 -5.94
N GLU A 28 -5.02 21.58 -6.37
CA GLU A 28 -3.69 21.01 -6.55
C GLU A 28 -2.97 20.93 -5.20
N VAL A 29 -2.20 19.85 -5.04
CA VAL A 29 -1.32 19.64 -3.90
C VAL A 29 0.03 19.17 -4.40
N GLU A 30 1.09 19.57 -3.70
CA GLU A 30 2.40 18.98 -3.91
C GLU A 30 2.40 17.55 -3.36
N THR A 31 3.02 16.63 -4.09
CA THR A 31 3.18 15.24 -3.69
C THR A 31 4.66 14.94 -3.47
N VAL A 32 4.93 13.90 -2.68
CA VAL A 32 6.27 13.43 -2.37
C VAL A 32 6.31 11.93 -2.60
N SER A 33 7.44 11.39 -3.07
CA SER A 33 7.60 9.93 -3.16
C SER A 33 7.73 9.32 -1.77
N LEU A 34 7.42 8.03 -1.63
CA LEU A 34 7.62 7.32 -0.36
C LEU A 34 9.11 7.34 0.07
N ILE A 35 10.05 7.23 -0.88
CA ILE A 35 11.49 7.29 -0.60
C ILE A 35 11.88 8.67 -0.04
N ASP A 36 11.47 9.74 -0.72
CA ASP A 36 11.79 11.10 -0.28
C ASP A 36 11.18 11.39 1.09
N LEU A 37 9.96 10.92 1.35
CA LEU A 37 9.30 11.05 2.65
C LEU A 37 10.09 10.33 3.76
N LEU A 38 10.52 9.08 3.53
CA LEU A 38 11.30 8.30 4.50
C LEU A 38 12.67 8.94 4.75
N GLN A 39 13.36 9.39 3.71
CA GLN A 39 14.67 10.04 3.82
C GLN A 39 14.59 11.38 4.54
N ALA A 40 13.63 12.24 4.20
CA ALA A 40 13.43 13.54 4.83
C ALA A 40 13.17 13.42 6.34
N ASN A 41 12.59 12.31 6.78
CA ASN A 41 12.32 12.03 8.19
C ASN A 41 13.39 11.17 8.88
N ASN A 42 14.52 10.89 8.21
CA ASN A 42 15.57 10.01 8.72
C ASN A 42 15.02 8.66 9.21
N ALA A 43 14.07 8.09 8.47
CA ALA A 43 13.49 6.80 8.81
C ALA A 43 14.61 5.74 8.88
N PRO A 44 14.54 4.82 9.85
CA PRO A 44 15.53 3.77 9.96
C PRO A 44 15.52 2.87 8.72
N TYR A 45 16.66 2.25 8.41
CA TYR A 45 16.75 1.24 7.37
C TYR A 45 15.78 0.07 7.62
N GLU A 46 15.69 -0.37 8.88
CA GLU A 46 14.78 -1.41 9.34
C GLU A 46 13.40 -0.81 9.66
N ILE A 47 12.37 -1.21 8.92
CA ILE A 47 10.99 -0.80 9.13
C ILE A 47 10.18 -2.06 9.46
N ASP A 48 9.70 -2.14 10.70
CA ASP A 48 8.93 -3.31 11.14
C ASP A 48 7.58 -3.41 10.42
N TYR A 49 6.95 -2.27 10.13
CA TYR A 49 5.59 -2.21 9.59
C TYR A 49 5.38 -0.98 8.71
N LEU A 50 4.77 -1.19 7.54
CA LEU A 50 4.30 -0.15 6.63
C LEU A 50 2.82 -0.39 6.29
N SER A 51 1.96 0.59 6.55
CA SER A 51 0.58 0.59 6.10
C SER A 51 0.45 1.49 4.87
N VAL A 52 -0.14 0.99 3.80
CA VAL A 52 -0.38 1.74 2.56
C VAL A 52 -1.88 1.78 2.28
N ASP A 53 -2.47 2.94 2.55
CA ASP A 53 -3.88 3.24 2.37
C ASP A 53 -3.96 4.68 1.83
N THR A 54 -4.11 4.81 0.51
CA THR A 54 -4.03 6.09 -0.19
C THR A 54 -5.18 6.29 -1.18
N GLU A 55 -6.30 5.63 -0.91
CA GLU A 55 -7.57 5.75 -1.62
C GLU A 55 -7.41 5.57 -3.15
N GLY A 56 -6.59 4.60 -3.56
CA GLY A 56 -6.46 4.09 -4.94
C GLY A 56 -5.08 4.18 -5.58
N SER A 57 -4.12 4.88 -4.95
CA SER A 57 -2.77 5.10 -5.51
C SER A 57 -1.71 4.11 -5.02
N GLU A 58 -2.11 3.07 -4.28
CA GLU A 58 -1.21 2.14 -3.58
C GLU A 58 -0.25 1.45 -4.56
N LEU A 59 -0.76 1.02 -5.71
CA LEU A 59 0.05 0.37 -6.74
C LEU A 59 1.10 1.33 -7.33
N GLU A 60 0.77 2.61 -7.54
CA GLU A 60 1.72 3.59 -8.09
C GLU A 60 2.83 3.88 -7.09
N ILE A 61 2.48 4.05 -5.82
CA ILE A 61 3.44 4.26 -4.72
C ILE A 61 4.41 3.08 -4.64
N LEU A 62 3.88 1.85 -4.58
CA LEU A 62 4.70 0.65 -4.45
C LEU A 62 5.52 0.35 -5.71
N SER A 63 5.00 0.65 -6.91
CA SER A 63 5.72 0.41 -8.16
C SER A 63 6.91 1.36 -8.34
N ALA A 64 6.84 2.56 -7.75
CA ALA A 64 7.93 3.54 -7.76
C ALA A 64 8.94 3.34 -6.62
N PHE A 65 8.65 2.46 -5.65
CA PHE A 65 9.48 2.24 -4.48
C PHE A 65 10.66 1.30 -4.76
N ASP A 66 11.87 1.72 -4.39
CA ASP A 66 13.06 0.87 -4.43
C ASP A 66 13.19 0.08 -3.13
N PHE A 67 12.74 -1.17 -3.18
CA PHE A 67 12.77 -2.10 -2.04
C PHE A 67 14.19 -2.47 -1.57
N SER A 68 15.25 -2.06 -2.28
CA SER A 68 16.64 -2.24 -1.81
C SER A 68 17.07 -1.17 -0.79
N MET A 69 16.38 -0.03 -0.74
CA MET A 69 16.76 1.11 0.10
C MET A 69 16.32 0.96 1.57
N TYR A 70 15.28 0.16 1.84
CA TYR A 70 14.74 -0.08 3.17
C TYR A 70 14.39 -1.55 3.34
N ASN A 71 14.67 -2.10 4.52
CA ASN A 71 14.25 -3.43 4.90
C ASN A 71 12.89 -3.37 5.61
N ILE A 72 11.81 -3.61 4.85
CA ILE A 72 10.45 -3.61 5.39
C ILE A 72 10.01 -5.04 5.72
N ARG A 73 9.60 -5.28 6.95
CA ARG A 73 9.26 -6.62 7.46
C ARG A 73 7.81 -7.02 7.18
N ILE A 74 6.87 -6.10 7.38
CA ILE A 74 5.44 -6.31 7.20
C ILE A 74 4.86 -5.13 6.43
N ILE A 75 4.02 -5.42 5.43
CA ILE A 75 3.27 -4.41 4.68
C ILE A 75 1.79 -4.78 4.70
N THR A 76 0.93 -3.83 4.98
CA THR A 76 -0.50 -3.92 4.65
C THR A 76 -0.81 -2.95 3.53
N VAL A 77 -1.63 -3.40 2.59
CA VAL A 77 -2.00 -2.58 1.43
C VAL A 77 -3.50 -2.65 1.23
N GLU A 78 -4.16 -1.50 1.28
CA GLU A 78 -5.57 -1.39 0.90
C GLU A 78 -5.72 -1.78 -0.58
N HIS A 79 -6.69 -2.65 -0.86
CA HIS A 79 -7.04 -3.02 -2.23
C HIS A 79 -8.49 -2.67 -2.57
N ASN A 80 -9.37 -2.47 -1.57
CA ASN A 80 -10.79 -2.12 -1.70
C ASN A 80 -11.54 -2.87 -2.83
N TYR A 81 -11.27 -4.17 -2.94
CA TYR A 81 -11.75 -5.07 -4.01
C TYR A 81 -11.50 -4.62 -5.46
N THR A 82 -10.56 -3.70 -5.69
CA THR A 82 -10.22 -3.21 -7.03
C THR A 82 -9.36 -4.21 -7.80
N ALA A 83 -9.27 -4.01 -9.12
CA ALA A 83 -8.37 -4.79 -9.99
C ALA A 83 -6.87 -4.62 -9.66
N ASN A 84 -6.50 -3.67 -8.80
CA ASN A 84 -5.11 -3.48 -8.39
C ASN A 84 -4.65 -4.54 -7.38
N ARG A 85 -5.56 -5.23 -6.67
CA ARG A 85 -5.21 -6.28 -5.69
C ARG A 85 -4.20 -7.29 -6.25
N GLU A 86 -4.46 -7.84 -7.42
CA GLU A 86 -3.60 -8.87 -8.03
C GLU A 86 -2.29 -8.28 -8.59
N LYS A 87 -2.30 -7.01 -9.01
CA LYS A 87 -1.07 -6.33 -9.45
C LYS A 87 -0.15 -6.06 -8.27
N ILE A 88 -0.70 -5.62 -7.14
CA ILE A 88 0.01 -5.43 -5.87
C ILE A 88 0.57 -6.76 -5.38
N HIS A 89 -0.26 -7.82 -5.38
CA HIS A 89 0.17 -9.16 -5.00
C HIS A 89 1.37 -9.63 -5.83
N LYS A 90 1.30 -9.49 -7.16
CA LYS A 90 2.40 -9.84 -8.05
C LYS A 90 3.66 -9.00 -7.78
N LEU A 91 3.50 -7.69 -7.61
CA LEU A 91 4.60 -6.76 -7.34
C LEU A 91 5.33 -7.14 -6.04
N LEU A 92 4.61 -7.31 -4.94
CA LEU A 92 5.21 -7.63 -3.65
C LEU A 92 5.78 -9.05 -3.60
N SER A 93 5.14 -10.01 -4.26
CA SER A 93 5.67 -11.37 -4.39
C SER A 93 7.01 -11.39 -5.12
N ASN A 94 7.17 -10.59 -6.18
CA ASN A 94 8.44 -10.46 -6.90
C ASN A 94 9.56 -9.84 -6.03
N HIS A 95 9.21 -9.11 -4.99
CA HIS A 95 10.14 -8.54 -4.00
C HIS A 95 10.30 -9.42 -2.75
N GLY A 96 9.84 -10.68 -2.80
CA GLY A 96 10.08 -11.66 -1.74
C GLY A 96 9.12 -11.59 -0.55
N PHE A 97 8.03 -10.84 -0.67
CA PHE A 97 6.95 -10.86 0.32
C PHE A 97 6.00 -12.03 0.07
N LYS A 98 5.40 -12.54 1.14
CA LYS A 98 4.35 -13.57 1.11
C LYS A 98 3.04 -12.95 1.58
N ARG A 99 1.97 -13.10 0.78
CA ARG A 99 0.61 -12.74 1.20
C ARG A 99 0.10 -13.73 2.23
N VAL A 100 -0.49 -13.23 3.32
CA VAL A 100 -0.99 -14.03 4.45
C VAL A 100 -2.34 -13.48 4.92
N PHE A 101 -3.10 -14.28 5.68
CA PHE A 101 -4.33 -13.86 6.35
C PHE A 101 -5.42 -13.27 5.44
N GLU A 102 -5.49 -13.74 4.19
CA GLU A 102 -6.48 -13.29 3.20
C GLU A 102 -7.93 -13.49 3.68
N GLU A 103 -8.17 -14.45 4.57
CA GLU A 103 -9.47 -14.74 5.14
C GLU A 103 -9.90 -13.80 6.29
N TYR A 104 -8.98 -13.01 6.84
CA TYR A 104 -9.23 -12.16 8.02
C TYR A 104 -9.38 -10.68 7.70
N SER A 105 -8.91 -10.26 6.53
CA SER A 105 -8.93 -8.86 6.13
C SER A 105 -9.79 -8.66 4.89
N TYR A 106 -10.79 -7.79 5.01
CA TYR A 106 -11.76 -7.56 3.95
C TYR A 106 -11.24 -6.60 2.88
N PHE A 107 -10.57 -5.52 3.27
CA PHE A 107 -10.24 -4.41 2.36
C PHE A 107 -8.75 -4.26 2.08
N GLU A 108 -7.89 -4.95 2.83
CA GLU A 108 -6.43 -4.91 2.71
C GLU A 108 -5.83 -6.32 2.68
N ASP A 109 -4.70 -6.48 2.00
CA ASP A 109 -3.92 -7.72 2.04
C ASP A 109 -2.69 -7.53 2.94
N TRP A 110 -2.34 -8.57 3.71
CA TRP A 110 -1.16 -8.59 4.58
C TRP A 110 0.01 -9.28 3.90
N TYR A 111 1.20 -8.67 3.96
CA TYR A 111 2.42 -9.16 3.34
C TYR A 111 3.56 -9.23 4.36
N VAL A 112 4.20 -10.39 4.46
CA VAL A 112 5.34 -10.62 5.36
C VAL A 112 6.58 -10.96 4.54
N GLN A 113 7.72 -10.35 4.88
CA GLN A 113 8.99 -10.65 4.22
C GLN A 113 9.34 -12.13 4.40
N GLY A 114 9.64 -12.82 3.29
CA GLY A 114 9.75 -14.29 3.26
C GLY A 114 10.77 -14.89 4.24
N GLY A 115 11.82 -14.14 4.62
CA GLY A 115 12.82 -14.54 5.60
C GLY A 115 12.34 -14.60 7.05
N ILE A 116 11.21 -13.98 7.38
CA ILE A 116 10.64 -13.97 8.74
C ILE A 116 9.91 -15.28 9.05
N LEU A 117 9.30 -15.90 8.03
CA LEU A 117 8.45 -17.08 8.17
C LEU A 117 9.22 -18.41 8.24
N SER A 118 10.57 -18.39 8.27
CA SER A 118 11.41 -19.60 8.27
C SER A 118 11.75 -20.14 9.68
N SER A 119 11.04 -19.69 10.72
CA SER A 119 11.27 -20.13 12.11
C SER A 119 10.19 -21.05 12.69
N GLU A 120 9.32 -21.63 11.86
CA GLU A 120 8.49 -22.76 12.30
C GLU A 120 9.27 -24.07 12.15
N LYS A 121 9.89 -24.50 13.26
CA LYS A 121 10.15 -25.93 13.46
C LYS A 121 8.80 -26.65 13.39
N ALA A 122 8.69 -27.59 12.46
CA ALA A 122 7.67 -28.63 12.49
C ALA A 122 7.59 -29.22 13.90
N LEU A 123 6.42 -29.13 14.52
CA LEU A 123 6.01 -29.92 15.68
C LEU A 123 5.25 -31.14 15.18
#